data_AF-A0A0M8XRV8-F1
#
_entry.id   AF-A0A0M8XRV8-F1
#
_cell.length_a   1.000
_cell.length_b   1.000
_cell.length_c   1.000
_cell.angle_alpha   90.00
_cell.angle_beta   90.00
_cell.angle_gamma   90.00
#
_symmetry.space_group_name_H-M   'P 1'
#
loop_
_entity.id
_entity.type
_entity.pdbx_description
1 polymer ?
#
loop_
_entity_poly.entity_id
_entity_poly.type
_entity_poly.pdbx_seq_one_letter_code
_entity_poly.pdbx_strand_id
1 'polypeptide(L)'
;MRSDDADQYAAAAALDRMLPLWWVYWAPYWRRFTAIWQGPGSVPVQEAKHTRDLRLAAHRAQDAVLAPPSLRLRAGPAPPAPWEPI
;
A
#
# COMPACT_ATOMS: atom_id res chain seq x y z
N MET A 1 28.92 6.40 -4.62
CA MET A 1 27.50 6.45 -4.99
C MET A 1 26.93 5.10 -5.42
N ARG A 2 27.63 4.27 -6.22
CA ARG A 2 27.17 2.92 -6.61
C ARG A 2 26.84 1.94 -5.46
N SER A 3 27.56 2.03 -4.34
CA SER A 3 27.33 1.14 -3.19
C SER A 3 26.04 1.44 -2.43
N ASP A 4 25.58 2.69 -2.45
CA ASP A 4 24.32 3.10 -1.82
C ASP A 4 23.14 2.47 -2.59
N ASP A 5 23.11 2.61 -3.92
CA ASP A 5 22.09 1.98 -4.77
C ASP A 5 22.08 0.46 -4.68
N ALA A 6 23.25 -0.19 -4.59
CA ALA A 6 23.33 -1.63 -4.42
C ALA A 6 22.67 -2.10 -3.10
N ASP A 7 22.86 -1.35 -2.01
CA ASP A 7 22.19 -1.61 -0.74
C ASP A 7 20.67 -1.43 -0.85
N GLN A 8 20.21 -0.37 -1.55
CA GLN A 8 18.79 -0.16 -1.80
C GLN A 8 18.17 -1.27 -2.65
N TYR A 9 18.87 -1.77 -3.66
CA TYR A 9 18.41 -2.93 -4.45
C TYR A 9 18.29 -4.19 -3.61
N ALA A 10 19.26 -4.46 -2.73
CA ALA A 10 19.19 -5.59 -1.81
C ALA A 10 18.02 -5.43 -0.82
N ALA A 11 17.80 -4.22 -0.31
CA ALA A 11 16.68 -3.90 0.56
C ALA A 11 15.31 -4.08 -0.15
N ALA A 12 15.21 -3.67 -1.42
CA ALA A 12 14.01 -3.88 -2.24
C ALA A 12 13.75 -5.37 -2.45
N ALA A 13 14.76 -6.16 -2.81
CA ALA A 13 14.65 -7.61 -2.99
C ALA A 13 14.26 -8.34 -1.69
N ALA A 14 14.77 -7.88 -0.54
CA ALA A 14 14.35 -8.40 0.76
C ALA A 14 12.88 -8.08 1.04
N LEU A 15 12.42 -6.87 0.70
CA LEU A 15 11.04 -6.45 0.89
C LEU A 15 10.06 -7.16 -0.06
N ASP A 16 10.45 -7.40 -1.31
CA ASP A 16 9.71 -8.20 -2.31
C ASP A 16 9.41 -9.60 -1.77
N ARG A 17 10.42 -10.28 -1.20
CA ARG A 17 10.24 -11.60 -0.57
C ARG A 17 9.30 -11.60 0.64
N MET A 18 9.20 -10.49 1.35
CA MET A 18 8.30 -10.35 2.51
C MET A 18 6.85 -10.03 2.11
N LEU A 19 6.64 -9.55 0.88
CA LEU A 19 5.35 -9.10 0.38
C LEU A 19 5.00 -9.85 -0.91
N PRO A 20 4.60 -11.13 -0.84
CA PRO A 20 4.43 -11.98 -2.03
C PRO A 20 3.32 -11.53 -2.99
N LEU A 21 2.41 -10.65 -2.55
CA LEU A 21 1.36 -10.06 -3.38
C LEU A 21 1.74 -8.68 -3.94
N TRP A 22 2.98 -8.25 -3.72
CA TRP A 22 3.50 -6.96 -4.14
C TRP A 22 4.78 -7.15 -4.93
N TRP A 23 4.85 -6.55 -6.10
CA TRP A 23 6.13 -6.41 -6.79
C TRP A 23 6.87 -5.21 -6.24
N VAL A 24 8.05 -5.40 -5.67
CA VAL A 24 8.82 -4.31 -5.06
C VAL A 24 10.11 -4.07 -5.84
N TYR A 25 10.38 -2.80 -6.17
CA TYR A 25 11.63 -2.40 -6.80
C TYR A 25 12.14 -1.06 -6.27
N TRP A 26 13.45 -0.83 -6.45
CA TRP A 26 14.11 0.44 -6.17
C TRP A 26 14.20 1.28 -7.45
N ALA A 27 13.70 2.51 -7.40
CA ALA A 27 13.79 3.49 -8.47
C ALA A 27 14.94 4.47 -8.20
N PRO A 28 16.14 4.27 -8.78
CA PRO A 28 17.33 5.07 -8.46
C PRO A 28 17.18 6.53 -8.86
N TYR A 29 16.47 6.81 -9.95
CA TYR A 29 16.24 8.17 -10.44
C TYR A 29 15.44 9.04 -9.45
N TRP A 30 14.47 8.43 -8.77
CA TRP A 30 13.59 9.11 -7.82
C TRP A 30 14.01 8.90 -6.36
N ARG A 31 15.02 8.06 -6.13
CA ARG A 31 15.48 7.56 -4.82
C ARG A 31 14.31 7.13 -3.93
N ARG A 32 13.44 6.28 -4.50
CA ARG A 32 12.24 5.76 -3.86
C ARG A 32 12.08 4.26 -4.12
N PHE A 33 11.53 3.58 -3.14
CA PHE A 33 11.00 2.24 -3.29
C PHE A 33 9.57 2.33 -3.82
N THR A 34 9.25 1.47 -4.75
CA THR A 34 7.92 1.38 -5.35
C THR A 34 7.40 -0.05 -5.18
N ALA A 35 6.13 -0.17 -4.78
CA ALA A 35 5.43 -1.43 -4.63
C ALA A 35 4.16 -1.42 -5.49
N ILE A 36 4.04 -2.43 -6.35
CA ILE A 36 2.90 -2.62 -7.25
C ILE A 36 2.09 -3.83 -6.79
N TRP A 37 0.79 -3.64 -6.58
CA TRP A 37 -0.12 -4.72 -6.18
C TRP A 37 -0.32 -5.75 -7.30
N GLN A 38 -0.17 -7.03 -6.98
CA GLN A 38 -0.38 -8.16 -7.89
C GLN A 38 -1.63 -8.99 -7.57
N GLY A 39 -2.34 -8.68 -6.48
CA GLY A 39 -3.52 -9.42 -6.06
C GLY A 39 -4.82 -8.97 -6.75
N PRO A 40 -5.96 -9.57 -6.39
CA PRO A 40 -7.26 -9.15 -6.88
C PRO A 40 -7.63 -7.74 -6.37
N GLY A 41 -8.34 -6.97 -7.20
CA GLY A 41 -8.78 -5.60 -6.89
C GLY A 41 -7.77 -4.53 -7.29
N SER A 42 -8.23 -3.27 -7.34
CA SER A 42 -7.38 -2.13 -7.69
C SER A 42 -6.83 -1.47 -6.44
N VAL A 43 -5.51 -1.43 -6.36
CA VAL A 43 -4.77 -0.73 -5.31
C VAL A 43 -3.81 0.26 -5.98
N PRO A 44 -3.77 1.53 -5.53
CA PRO A 44 -2.82 2.50 -6.08
C PRO A 44 -1.38 2.04 -5.86
N VAL A 45 -0.48 2.48 -6.74
CA VAL A 45 0.95 2.24 -6.59
C VAL A 45 1.42 2.90 -5.30
N GLN A 46 2.13 2.12 -4.47
CA GLN A 46 2.67 2.62 -3.21
C GLN A 46 4.14 3.00 -3.42
N GLU A 47 4.54 4.17 -2.94
CA GLU A 47 5.90 4.66 -3.05
C GLU A 47 6.38 5.22 -1.71
N ALA A 48 7.63 4.94 -1.34
CA ALA A 48 8.21 5.51 -0.13
C ALA A 48 9.73 5.65 -0.24
N LYS A 49 10.30 6.54 0.58
CA LYS A 49 11.76 6.72 0.67
C LYS A 49 12.45 5.62 1.47
N HIS A 50 11.72 4.99 2.39
CA HIS A 50 12.25 3.93 3.26
C HIS A 50 11.41 2.66 3.12
N THR A 51 12.06 1.50 3.22
CA THR A 51 11.41 0.18 3.16
C THR A 51 10.35 -0.01 4.24
N ARG A 52 10.55 0.54 5.44
CA ARG A 52 9.57 0.48 6.54
C ARG A 52 8.25 1.15 6.18
N ASP A 53 8.32 2.35 5.61
CA ASP A 53 7.14 3.11 5.20
C ASP A 53 6.41 2.43 4.05
N LEU A 54 7.17 1.91 3.07
CA LEU A 54 6.60 1.15 1.95
C LEU A 54 5.88 -0.10 2.45
N ARG A 55 6.49 -0.84 3.38
CA ARG A 55 5.90 -2.04 3.98
C ARG A 55 4.59 -1.73 4.70
N LEU A 56 4.57 -0.68 5.51
CA LEU A 56 3.36 -0.26 6.23
C LEU A 56 2.25 0.13 5.26
N ALA A 57 2.59 0.90 4.22
CA ALA A 57 1.63 1.34 3.20
C ALA A 57 1.07 0.16 2.40
N ALA A 58 1.94 -0.76 1.95
CA ALA A 58 1.54 -1.99 1.26
C ALA A 58 0.63 -2.86 2.12
N HIS A 59 0.96 -3.03 3.41
CA HIS A 59 0.13 -3.83 4.32
C HIS A 59 -1.26 -3.21 4.53
N ARG A 60 -1.34 -1.89 4.75
CA ARG A 60 -2.63 -1.19 4.87
C ARG A 60 -3.47 -1.29 3.60
N ALA A 61 -2.83 -1.16 2.44
CA ALA A 61 -3.51 -1.22 1.17
C ALA A 61 -4.03 -2.63 0.87
N GLN A 62 -3.23 -3.65 1.21
CA GLN A 62 -3.63 -5.06 1.16
C GLN A 62 -4.80 -5.36 2.11
N ASP A 63 -4.74 -4.87 3.34
CA ASP A 63 -5.84 -5.04 4.30
C ASP A 63 -7.11 -4.38 3.79
N ALA A 64 -7.02 -3.17 3.24
CA ALA A 64 -8.17 -2.46 2.69
C ALA A 64 -8.84 -3.20 1.51
N VAL A 65 -8.06 -3.86 0.64
CA VAL A 65 -8.61 -4.59 -0.52
C VAL A 65 -9.10 -6.00 -0.16
N LEU A 66 -8.49 -6.64 0.84
CA LEU A 66 -8.90 -7.96 1.33
C LEU A 66 -9.98 -7.90 2.41
N ALA A 67 -10.22 -6.73 3.03
CA ALA A 67 -11.27 -6.54 4.00
C ALA A 67 -12.65 -6.87 3.39
N PRO A 68 -13.46 -7.72 4.04
CA PRO A 68 -14.78 -8.07 3.53
C PRO A 68 -15.67 -6.82 3.41
N PRO A 69 -16.54 -6.74 2.38
CA PRO A 69 -17.34 -5.55 2.08
C PRO A 69 -18.23 -5.09 3.25
N SER A 70 -18.54 -5.96 4.21
CA SER A 70 -19.29 -5.64 5.43
C SER A 70 -18.59 -4.63 6.35
N LEU A 71 -17.26 -4.48 6.27
CA LEU A 71 -16.50 -3.51 7.07
C LEU A 71 -16.46 -2.11 6.42
N ARG A 72 -16.76 -2.01 5.11
CA ARG A 72 -16.83 -0.72 4.39
C ARG A 72 -18.15 0.02 4.60
N LEU A 73 -19.22 -0.67 5.00
CA LEU A 73 -20.58 -0.12 5.13
C LEU A 73 -20.91 0.50 6.50
N ARG A 74 -20.08 0.31 7.53
CA ARG A 74 -20.33 0.91 8.86
C ARG A 74 -20.06 2.42 8.92
N ALA A 75 -19.59 3.01 7.81
CA ALA A 75 -19.37 4.44 7.64
C ALA A 75 -20.38 5.07 6.65
N GLY A 76 -21.56 4.46 6.46
CA GLY A 76 -22.67 5.17 5.82
C GLY A 76 -23.11 6.35 6.70
N PRO A 77 -23.56 7.49 6.12
CA PRO A 77 -24.13 8.57 6.91
C PRO A 77 -25.30 8.00 7.72
N ALA A 78 -25.35 8.36 9.01
CA ALA A 78 -26.49 8.01 9.86
C ALA A 78 -27.80 8.41 9.14
N PRO A 79 -28.85 7.57 9.18
CA PRO A 79 -30.12 7.94 8.57
C PRO A 79 -30.60 9.28 9.17
N PRO A 80 -31.18 10.18 8.36
CA PRO A 80 -31.72 11.44 8.86
C PRO A 80 -32.74 11.13 9.95
N ALA A 81 -32.68 11.90 11.03
CA ALA A 81 -33.55 11.67 12.16
C ALA A 81 -34.99 12.06 11.77
N PRO A 82 -36.02 11.38 12.31
CA PRO A 82 -37.42 11.55 11.88
C PRO A 82 -38.04 12.94 12.17
N TRP A 83 -37.25 13.92 12.62
CA TRP A 83 -37.68 15.26 13.01
C TRP A 83 -37.14 16.38 12.10
N GLU A 84 -36.40 16.07 11.03
CA GLU A 84 -35.95 17.07 10.06
C GLU A 84 -37.11 17.46 9.11
N PRO A 85 -37.49 18.76 9.02
CA PRO A 85 -38.53 19.22 8.11
C PRO A 85 -38.02 19.24 6.65
N ILE A 86 -38.87 18.78 5.73
CA ILE A 86 -38.66 18.76 4.27
C ILE A 86 -38.90 20.14 3.67
#